data_AF-A0A0Q5C570-F1
#
_entry.id   AF-A0A0Q5C570-F1
#
_cell.length_a   1.000
_cell.length_b   1.000
_cell.length_c   1.000
_cell.angle_alpha   90.00
_cell.angle_beta   90.00
_cell.angle_gamma   90.00
#
_symmetry.space_group_name_H-M   'P 1'
#
loop_
_entity.id
_entity.type
_entity.pdbx_description
1 polymer ?
#
loop_
_entity_poly.entity_id
_entity_poly.type
_entity_poly.pdbx_seq_one_letter_code
_entity_poly.pdbx_strand_id
1 'polypeptide(L)'
;MSRATFFNYFAGKADLLWLDLDESLRSLPGALLEVGGSDPSLSAPDSVARALVLVAQRHDDSRVPWALSQGETMRLGDDLTASGAARFVAQHSIVAAFVAERTEARAGDAWPQVVSAALLGAAGAAAVAWARAGIGRGSLEDAVEPAVEAVAAGLGGHTL
;
A
#
# COMPACT_ATOMS: atom_id res chain seq x y z
N MET A 1 10.61 22.24 29.66
CA MET A 1 9.42 21.93 28.85
C MET A 1 9.32 20.43 28.71
N SER A 2 8.31 19.79 29.31
CA SER A 2 8.18 18.33 29.18
C SER A 2 7.93 17.97 27.72
N ARG A 3 8.96 17.41 27.07
CA ARG A 3 8.93 16.90 25.69
C ARG A 3 7.96 15.72 25.54
N ALA A 4 7.49 15.14 26.65
CA ALA A 4 6.57 14.01 26.68
C ALA A 4 5.10 14.42 26.56
N THR A 5 4.74 15.67 26.88
CA THR A 5 3.34 16.12 26.92
C THR A 5 2.83 16.62 25.55
N PHE A 6 3.72 16.90 24.59
CA PHE A 6 3.33 17.29 23.23
C PHE A 6 2.89 16.09 22.36
N PHE A 7 3.39 14.89 22.63
CA PHE A 7 3.10 13.70 21.80
C PHE A 7 1.70 13.10 22.03
N ASN A 8 1.01 13.44 23.11
CA ASN A 8 -0.29 12.83 23.45
C ASN A 8 -1.51 13.45 22.74
N TYR A 9 -1.33 14.46 21.88
CA TYR A 9 -2.43 15.02 21.08
C TYR A 9 -2.50 14.51 19.63
N PHE A 10 -1.47 13.77 19.17
CA PHE A 10 -1.35 13.33 17.77
C PHE A 10 -2.04 11.99 17.45
N ALA A 11 -2.46 11.23 18.47
CA ALA A 11 -3.22 9.98 18.31
C ALA A 11 -4.73 10.20 18.10
N GLY A 12 -5.21 11.45 18.02
CA GLY A 12 -6.62 11.75 18.32
C GLY A 12 -7.60 11.95 17.14
N LYS A 13 -7.13 12.25 15.93
CA LYS A 13 -8.02 12.55 14.78
C LYS A 13 -7.51 12.13 13.40
N ALA A 14 -6.21 12.27 13.13
CA ALA A 14 -5.64 11.87 11.84
C ALA A 14 -5.74 10.36 11.62
N ASP A 15 -5.52 9.55 12.67
CA ASP A 15 -5.64 8.08 12.60
C ASP A 15 -7.05 7.59 12.30
N LEU A 16 -8.08 8.35 12.71
CA LEU A 16 -9.47 8.03 12.35
C LEU A 16 -9.71 8.11 10.84
N LEU A 17 -8.95 8.97 10.13
CA LEU A 17 -9.06 9.12 8.67
C LEU A 17 -8.45 7.94 7.90
N TRP A 18 -7.67 7.10 8.59
CA TRP A 18 -6.96 5.96 8.02
C TRP A 18 -7.60 4.62 8.35
N LEU A 19 -8.60 4.54 9.24
CA LEU A 19 -9.13 3.26 9.76
C LEU A 19 -9.50 2.25 8.67
N ASP A 20 -10.18 2.70 7.61
CA ASP A 20 -10.59 1.82 6.50
C ASP A 20 -9.38 1.35 5.66
N LEU A 21 -8.37 2.20 5.53
CA LEU A 21 -7.11 1.80 4.88
C LEU A 21 -6.32 0.84 5.78
N ASP A 22 -6.27 1.07 7.09
CA ASP A 22 -5.55 0.24 8.05
C ASP A 22 -6.12 -1.18 8.11
N GLU A 23 -7.44 -1.36 8.00
CA GLU A 23 -8.06 -2.68 7.84
C GLU A 23 -7.57 -3.38 6.58
N SER A 24 -7.58 -2.66 5.45
CA SER A 24 -7.14 -3.20 4.16
C SER A 24 -5.66 -3.60 4.21
N LEU A 25 -4.81 -2.71 4.72
CA LEU A 25 -3.37 -2.94 4.85
C LEU A 25 -3.01 -4.08 5.80
N ARG A 26 -3.80 -4.31 6.86
CA ARG A 26 -3.60 -5.48 7.75
C ARG A 26 -3.78 -6.82 7.04
N SER A 27 -4.49 -6.85 5.92
CA SER A 27 -4.70 -8.08 5.14
C SER A 27 -3.55 -8.41 4.17
N LEU A 28 -2.63 -7.45 3.91
CA LEU A 28 -1.56 -7.63 2.92
C LEU A 28 -0.64 -8.84 3.20
N PRO A 29 -0.16 -9.10 4.43
CA PRO A 29 0.64 -10.30 4.71
C PRO A 29 -0.09 -11.60 4.35
N GLY A 30 -1.39 -11.67 4.63
CA GLY A 30 -2.21 -12.83 4.29
C GLY A 30 -2.37 -13.01 2.78
N ALA A 31 -2.59 -11.91 2.05
CA ALA A 31 -2.69 -11.94 0.59
C ALA A 31 -1.35 -12.37 -0.06
N LEU A 32 -0.21 -11.90 0.45
CA LEU A 32 1.11 -12.32 -0.04
C LEU A 32 1.35 -13.83 0.16
N LEU A 33 0.99 -14.36 1.34
CA LEU A 33 1.08 -15.79 1.62
C LEU A 33 0.17 -16.63 0.71
N GLU A 34 -1.06 -16.17 0.50
CA GLU A 34 -2.05 -16.83 -0.35
C GLU A 34 -1.58 -16.92 -1.81
N VAL A 35 -1.10 -15.81 -2.37
CA VAL A 35 -0.58 -15.77 -3.74
C VAL A 35 0.69 -16.60 -3.86
N GLY A 36 1.64 -16.44 -2.92
CA GLY A 36 2.89 -17.18 -2.93
C GLY A 36 2.73 -18.69 -2.83
N GLY A 37 1.69 -19.16 -2.12
CA GLY A 37 1.35 -20.59 -2.04
C GLY A 37 0.57 -21.12 -3.23
N SER A 38 -0.19 -20.27 -3.93
CA SER A 38 -1.08 -20.70 -5.01
C SER A 38 -0.35 -20.93 -6.34
N ASP A 39 0.64 -20.09 -6.66
CA ASP A 39 1.42 -20.22 -7.89
C ASP A 39 2.91 -19.88 -7.66
N PRO A 40 3.75 -20.91 -7.42
CA PRO A 40 5.19 -20.74 -7.24
C PRO A 40 5.91 -20.21 -8.49
N SER A 41 5.30 -20.31 -9.68
CA SER A 41 5.93 -19.91 -10.95
C SER A 41 5.83 -18.41 -11.24
N LEU A 42 4.96 -17.68 -10.53
CA LEU A 42 4.87 -16.23 -10.64
C LEU A 42 6.21 -15.58 -10.29
N SER A 43 6.54 -14.48 -10.97
CA SER A 43 7.66 -13.66 -10.54
C SER A 43 7.35 -12.99 -9.18
N ALA A 44 8.39 -12.54 -8.48
CA ALA A 44 8.19 -11.80 -7.23
C ALA A 44 7.37 -10.50 -7.43
N PRO A 45 7.64 -9.66 -8.46
CA PRO A 45 6.79 -8.52 -8.78
C PRO A 45 5.33 -8.89 -9.07
N ASP A 46 5.08 -9.92 -9.89
CA ASP A 46 3.71 -10.34 -10.23
C ASP A 46 2.96 -10.86 -8.99
N SER A 47 3.66 -11.57 -8.12
CA SER A 47 3.08 -12.06 -6.86
C SER A 47 2.65 -10.90 -5.94
N VAL A 48 3.47 -9.84 -5.85
CA VAL A 48 3.13 -8.64 -5.07
C VAL A 48 1.98 -7.88 -5.70
N ALA A 49 1.98 -7.69 -7.03
CA ALA A 49 0.90 -7.04 -7.75
C ALA A 49 -0.44 -7.77 -7.52
N ARG A 50 -0.44 -9.10 -7.67
CA ARG A 50 -1.63 -9.92 -7.42
C ARG A 50 -2.11 -9.84 -5.98
N ALA A 51 -1.20 -9.80 -5.00
CA ALA A 51 -1.57 -9.61 -3.60
C ALA A 51 -2.20 -8.23 -3.33
N LEU A 52 -1.69 -7.17 -3.96
CA LEU A 52 -2.27 -5.82 -3.86
C LEU A 52 -3.68 -5.75 -4.48
N VAL A 53 -3.89 -6.43 -5.61
CA VAL A 53 -5.22 -6.59 -6.22
C VAL A 53 -6.17 -7.34 -5.29
N LEU A 54 -5.73 -8.43 -4.66
CA LEU A 54 -6.55 -9.15 -3.68
C LEU A 54 -6.93 -8.30 -2.46
N VAL A 55 -6.01 -7.45 -1.97
CA VAL A 55 -6.31 -6.48 -0.91
C VAL A 55 -7.35 -5.47 -1.38
N ALA A 56 -7.22 -4.95 -2.61
CA ALA A 56 -8.18 -4.02 -3.20
C ALA A 56 -9.57 -4.65 -3.41
N GLN A 57 -9.64 -5.89 -3.90
CA GLN A 57 -10.88 -6.68 -4.04
C GLN A 57 -11.62 -6.86 -2.72
N ARG A 58 -10.87 -7.04 -1.62
CA ARG A 58 -11.44 -7.26 -0.28
C ARG A 58 -11.90 -5.98 0.39
N HIS A 59 -11.56 -4.81 -0.17
CA HIS A 59 -11.96 -3.53 0.35
C HIS A 59 -13.46 -3.28 0.11
N ASP A 60 -14.15 -2.76 1.13
CA ASP A 60 -15.53 -2.32 0.98
C ASP A 60 -15.56 -1.01 0.20
N ASP A 61 -15.96 -1.05 -1.07
CA ASP A 61 -15.97 0.11 -1.96
C ASP A 61 -16.78 1.29 -1.42
N SER A 62 -17.72 1.07 -0.48
CA SER A 62 -18.47 2.15 0.15
C SER A 62 -17.63 2.97 1.15
N ARG A 63 -16.50 2.43 1.61
CA ARG A 63 -15.64 3.00 2.66
C ARG A 63 -14.42 3.70 2.09
N VAL A 64 -14.62 4.91 1.57
CA VAL A 64 -13.50 5.73 1.09
C VAL A 64 -12.63 6.16 2.26
N PRO A 65 -11.31 5.88 2.26
CA PRO A 65 -10.41 6.42 3.26
C PRO A 65 -10.34 7.94 3.11
N TRP A 66 -10.90 8.68 4.09
CA TRP A 66 -10.97 10.14 4.03
C TRP A 66 -9.59 10.80 4.03
N ALA A 67 -8.57 10.13 4.56
CA ALA A 67 -7.18 10.57 4.46
C ALA A 67 -6.73 10.78 3.00
N LEU A 68 -7.20 9.93 2.08
CA LEU A 68 -6.79 9.94 0.67
C LEU A 68 -7.56 10.97 -0.17
N SER A 69 -8.79 11.31 0.22
CA SER A 69 -9.68 12.22 -0.53
C SER A 69 -9.75 13.64 0.03
N GLN A 70 -9.58 13.83 1.34
CA GLN A 70 -9.85 15.10 2.02
C GLN A 70 -8.60 15.72 2.70
N GLY A 71 -7.44 15.08 2.60
CA GLY A 71 -6.21 15.47 3.32
C GLY A 71 -5.72 16.90 3.05
N GLU A 72 -5.75 17.36 1.80
CA GLU A 72 -5.36 18.73 1.43
C GLU A 72 -6.38 19.78 1.92
N THR A 73 -7.65 19.40 2.05
CA THR A 73 -8.74 20.33 2.44
C THR A 73 -8.75 20.61 3.94
N MET A 74 -8.26 19.68 4.78
CA MET A 74 -8.31 19.81 6.25
C MET A 74 -7.12 20.58 6.86
N ARG A 75 -6.17 21.08 6.05
CA ARG A 75 -4.95 21.79 6.50
C ARG A 75 -4.13 21.01 7.56
N LEU A 76 -4.28 19.69 7.58
CA LEU A 76 -3.66 18.76 8.54
C LEU A 76 -2.28 18.27 8.04
N GLY A 77 -1.61 19.08 7.22
CA GLY A 77 -0.64 18.65 6.22
C GLY A 77 0.50 17.78 6.76
N ASP A 78 1.20 18.25 7.79
CA ASP A 78 2.40 17.56 8.28
C ASP A 78 2.06 16.28 9.06
N ASP A 79 1.01 16.29 9.87
CA ASP A 79 0.58 15.12 10.66
C ASP A 79 -0.03 14.02 9.79
N LEU A 80 -0.82 14.40 8.79
CA LEU A 80 -1.38 13.45 7.84
C LEU A 80 -0.28 12.85 6.96
N THR A 81 0.70 13.65 6.55
CA THR A 81 1.87 13.16 5.79
C THR A 81 2.73 12.23 6.62
N ALA A 82 3.02 12.58 7.88
CA ALA A 82 3.79 11.73 8.78
C ALA A 82 3.08 10.39 9.07
N SER A 83 1.77 10.43 9.30
CA SER A 83 0.96 9.23 9.55
C SER A 83 0.81 8.34 8.30
N GLY A 84 0.76 8.92 7.10
CA GLY A 84 0.83 8.19 5.84
C GLY A 84 2.20 7.55 5.58
N ALA A 85 3.29 8.28 5.86
CA ALA A 85 4.65 7.78 5.71
C ALA A 85 4.93 6.59 6.64
N ALA A 86 4.43 6.62 7.88
CA ALA A 86 4.56 5.49 8.80
C ALA A 86 3.89 4.22 8.26
N ARG A 87 2.71 4.34 7.65
CA ARG A 87 1.99 3.22 7.02
C ARG A 87 2.75 2.69 5.82
N PHE A 88 3.25 3.58 4.95
CA PHE A 88 4.08 3.18 3.82
C PHE A 88 5.31 2.38 4.28
N VAL A 89 6.08 2.88 5.26
CA VAL A 89 7.28 2.19 5.77
C VAL A 89 6.95 0.80 6.34
N ALA A 90 5.82 0.65 7.03
CA ALA A 90 5.38 -0.64 7.55
C ALA A 90 5.10 -1.65 6.43
N GLN A 91 4.31 -1.24 5.42
CA GLN A 91 3.99 -2.10 4.28
C GLN A 91 5.21 -2.39 3.41
N HIS A 92 6.08 -1.39 3.23
CA HIS A 92 7.30 -1.50 2.45
C HIS A 92 8.24 -2.56 3.01
N SER A 93 8.38 -2.62 4.33
CA SER A 93 9.17 -3.66 5.01
C SER A 93 8.60 -5.07 4.81
N ILE A 94 7.27 -5.22 4.85
CA ILE A 94 6.58 -6.51 4.64
C ILE A 94 6.80 -7.02 3.21
N VAL A 95 6.56 -6.16 2.22
CA VAL A 95 6.68 -6.52 0.80
C VAL A 95 8.15 -6.79 0.43
N ALA A 96 9.09 -5.98 0.93
CA ALA A 96 10.52 -6.21 0.67
C ALA A 96 11.00 -7.54 1.27
N ALA A 97 10.52 -7.93 2.45
CA ALA A 97 10.83 -9.24 3.04
C ALA A 97 10.28 -10.39 2.19
N PHE A 98 9.04 -10.28 1.71
CA PHE A 98 8.45 -11.28 0.81
C PHE A 98 9.24 -11.44 -0.50
N VAL A 99 9.61 -10.32 -1.14
CA VAL A 99 10.38 -10.35 -2.39
C VAL A 99 11.75 -10.98 -2.15
N ALA A 100 12.42 -10.62 -1.07
CA ALA A 100 13.72 -11.17 -0.71
C ALA A 100 13.69 -12.69 -0.49
N GLU A 101 12.66 -13.20 0.19
CA GLU A 101 12.45 -14.63 0.35
C GLU A 101 12.27 -15.33 -1.00
N ARG A 102 11.45 -14.76 -1.90
CA ARG A 102 11.17 -15.31 -3.22
C ARG A 102 12.36 -15.28 -4.18
N THR A 103 13.32 -14.39 -3.99
CA THR A 103 14.48 -14.22 -4.87
C THR A 103 15.80 -14.60 -4.22
N GLU A 104 15.78 -15.27 -3.05
CA GLU A 104 16.99 -15.64 -2.28
C GLU A 104 17.92 -14.45 -1.98
N ALA A 105 17.36 -13.24 -1.84
CA ALA A 105 18.09 -12.00 -1.58
C ALA A 105 17.97 -11.57 -0.12
N ARG A 106 18.63 -10.48 0.27
CA ARG A 106 18.38 -9.81 1.55
C ARG A 106 17.30 -8.76 1.36
N ALA A 107 16.43 -8.59 2.36
CA ALA A 107 15.37 -7.57 2.33
C ALA A 107 15.90 -6.15 2.07
N GLY A 108 17.11 -5.83 2.52
CA GLY A 108 17.76 -4.53 2.30
C GLY A 108 18.49 -4.39 0.95
N ASP A 109 18.52 -5.42 0.12
CA ASP A 109 19.13 -5.34 -1.21
C ASP A 109 18.29 -4.44 -2.14
N ALA A 110 18.95 -3.82 -3.13
CA ALA A 110 18.30 -2.83 -4.00
C ALA A 110 17.03 -3.36 -4.68
N TRP A 111 17.04 -4.62 -5.12
CA TRP A 111 15.94 -5.20 -5.87
C TRP A 111 14.65 -5.36 -5.04
N PRO A 112 14.63 -6.06 -3.88
CA PRO A 112 13.45 -6.09 -3.01
C PRO A 112 12.91 -4.71 -2.61
N GLN A 113 13.83 -3.76 -2.36
CA GLN A 113 13.47 -2.39 -1.99
C GLN A 113 12.77 -1.64 -3.13
N VAL A 114 13.26 -1.80 -4.37
CA VAL A 114 12.69 -1.20 -5.59
C VAL A 114 11.34 -1.81 -5.91
N VAL A 115 11.22 -3.14 -5.92
CA VAL A 115 9.95 -3.84 -6.20
C VAL A 115 8.88 -3.40 -5.21
N SER A 116 9.22 -3.39 -3.92
CA SER A 116 8.31 -2.95 -2.85
C SER A 116 7.86 -1.50 -3.01
N ALA A 117 8.80 -0.57 -3.19
CA ALA A 117 8.48 0.85 -3.32
C ALA A 117 7.67 1.16 -4.58
N ALA A 118 8.01 0.55 -5.72
CA ALA A 118 7.33 0.78 -6.99
C ALA A 118 5.87 0.31 -6.94
N LEU A 119 5.63 -0.91 -6.44
CA LEU A 119 4.28 -1.49 -6.41
C LEU A 119 3.38 -0.83 -5.36
N LEU A 120 3.91 -0.51 -4.17
CA LEU A 120 3.16 0.24 -3.16
C LEU A 120 2.88 1.68 -3.62
N GLY A 121 3.83 2.32 -4.32
CA GLY A 121 3.64 3.63 -4.91
C GLY A 121 2.53 3.64 -5.97
N ALA A 122 2.52 2.63 -6.85
CA ALA A 122 1.49 2.46 -7.86
C ALA A 122 0.09 2.25 -7.24
N ALA A 123 -0.03 1.31 -6.29
CA ALA A 123 -1.29 1.05 -5.59
C ALA A 123 -1.76 2.29 -4.80
N GLY A 124 -0.85 3.00 -4.12
CA GLY A 124 -1.18 4.23 -3.40
C GLY A 124 -1.67 5.34 -4.32
N ALA A 125 -1.02 5.54 -5.47
CA ALA A 125 -1.44 6.53 -6.46
C ALA A 125 -2.83 6.21 -7.04
N ALA A 126 -3.09 4.94 -7.37
CA ALA A 126 -4.40 4.47 -7.82
C ALA A 126 -5.49 4.66 -6.77
N ALA A 127 -5.22 4.30 -5.51
CA ALA A 127 -6.15 4.46 -4.40
C ALA A 127 -6.50 5.94 -4.14
N VAL A 128 -5.51 6.84 -4.24
CA VAL A 128 -5.76 8.30 -4.15
C VAL A 128 -6.64 8.78 -5.29
N ALA A 129 -6.38 8.35 -6.53
CA ALA A 129 -7.19 8.73 -7.68
C ALA A 129 -8.65 8.23 -7.53
N TRP A 130 -8.83 6.96 -7.16
CA TRP A 130 -10.13 6.36 -6.86
C TRP A 130 -10.88 7.11 -5.76
N ALA A 131 -10.22 7.43 -4.65
CA ALA A 131 -10.83 8.15 -3.54
C ALA A 131 -11.28 9.57 -3.94
N ARG A 132 -10.54 10.23 -4.84
CA ARG A 132 -10.86 11.57 -5.35
C ARG A 132 -11.97 11.59 -6.40
N ALA A 133 -12.23 10.47 -7.09
CA ALA A 133 -13.27 10.36 -8.11
C ALA A 133 -14.71 10.45 -7.54
N GLY A 134 -14.89 10.29 -6.23
CA GLY A 134 -16.16 10.56 -5.57
C GLY A 134 -17.27 9.56 -5.93
N ILE A 135 -18.48 10.07 -6.23
CA ILE A 135 -19.64 9.23 -6.59
C ILE A 135 -19.44 8.68 -7.99
N GLY A 136 -19.53 7.35 -8.16
CA GLY A 136 -19.30 6.67 -9.44
C GLY A 136 -17.85 6.22 -9.69
N ARG A 137 -17.00 6.26 -8.65
CA ARG A 137 -15.58 5.84 -8.70
C ARG A 137 -15.32 4.36 -9.06
N GLY A 138 -16.34 3.51 -9.13
CA GLY A 138 -16.17 2.07 -9.35
C GLY A 138 -15.54 1.36 -8.15
N SER A 139 -15.06 0.13 -8.38
CA SER A 139 -14.36 -0.62 -7.34
C SER A 139 -12.94 -0.12 -7.14
N LEU A 140 -12.37 -0.33 -5.95
CA LEU A 140 -10.95 -0.04 -5.71
C LEU A 140 -10.05 -0.96 -6.56
N GLU A 141 -10.50 -2.19 -6.78
CA GLU A 141 -9.84 -3.17 -7.66
C GLU A 141 -9.64 -2.61 -9.08
N ASP A 142 -10.72 -2.10 -9.71
CA ASP A 142 -10.70 -1.59 -11.08
C ASP A 142 -9.67 -0.44 -11.26
N ALA A 143 -9.38 0.28 -10.18
CA ALA A 143 -8.37 1.34 -10.16
C ALA A 143 -6.95 0.78 -9.92
N VAL A 144 -6.80 -0.17 -8.99
CA VAL A 144 -5.49 -0.69 -8.54
C VAL A 144 -4.88 -1.66 -9.54
N GLU A 145 -5.66 -2.61 -10.05
CA GLU A 145 -5.20 -3.67 -10.95
C GLU A 145 -4.38 -3.14 -12.15
N PRO A 146 -4.89 -2.23 -12.99
CA PRO A 146 -4.13 -1.76 -14.15
C PRO A 146 -2.83 -1.03 -13.76
N ALA A 147 -2.81 -0.36 -12.59
CA ALA A 147 -1.64 0.38 -12.13
C ALA A 147 -0.51 -0.55 -11.68
N VAL A 148 -0.84 -1.58 -10.88
CA VAL A 148 0.18 -2.51 -10.35
C VAL A 148 0.64 -3.52 -11.40
N GLU A 149 -0.24 -3.94 -12.32
CA GLU A 149 0.14 -4.82 -13.43
C GLU A 149 1.12 -4.15 -14.39
N ALA A 150 0.89 -2.88 -14.74
CA ALA A 150 1.81 -2.13 -15.60
C ALA A 150 3.21 -2.00 -14.99
N VAL A 151 3.29 -1.77 -13.67
CA VAL A 151 4.55 -1.70 -12.94
C VAL A 151 5.22 -3.07 -12.81
N ALA A 152 4.46 -4.13 -12.51
CA ALA A 152 4.98 -5.49 -12.43
C ALA A 152 5.55 -5.96 -13.78
N ALA A 153 4.84 -5.70 -14.88
CA ALA A 153 5.31 -6.00 -16.23
C ALA A 153 6.62 -5.26 -16.57
N GLY A 154 6.73 -3.98 -16.19
CA GLY A 154 7.95 -3.20 -16.35
C GLY A 154 9.14 -3.75 -15.54
N LEU A 155 8.88 -4.22 -14.32
CA LEU A 155 9.88 -4.85 -13.46
C LEU A 155 10.30 -6.24 -13.96
N GLY A 156 9.37 -7.04 -14.50
CA GLY A 156 9.65 -8.36 -15.08
C GLY A 156 10.53 -8.30 -16.34
N GLY A 157 10.57 -7.15 -17.02
CA GLY A 157 11.50 -6.88 -18.13
C GLY A 157 12.96 -6.64 -17.70
N HIS A 158 13.23 -6.49 -16.40
CA HIS A 158 14.58 -6.40 -15.84
C HIS A 158 15.01 -7.73 -15.23
N THR A 159 15.62 -8.58 -16.05
CA THR A 159 16.44 -9.68 -15.53
C THR A 159 17.75 -9.09 -15.01
N LEU A 160 17.98 -9.14 -13.70
CA LEU A 160 19.29 -8.85 -13.09
C LEU A 160 20.26 -10.02 -13.32
#